data_AF-A0A6G4A1G3-F1
#
_entry.id   AF-A0A6G4A1G3-F1
#
_cell.length_a   1.000
_cell.length_b   1.000
_cell.length_c   1.000
_cell.angle_alpha   90.00
_cell.angle_beta   90.00
_cell.angle_gamma   90.00
#
_symmetry.space_group_name_H-M   'P 1'
#
loop_
_entity.id
_entity.type
_entity.pdbx_description
1 polymer ?
#
loop_
_entity_poly.entity_id
_entity_poly.type
_entity_poly.pdbx_seq_one_letter_code
_entity_poly.pdbx_strand_id
1 'polypeptide(L)'
;MSKYKKSLRYVYKIHSSLLKNNKWSLTLSPYEARRSGDVVSLASSQAIDFVDELSGSGFSETRVRELKSEIKRLKREKTSKPHLKKIKWLFEQLDELLFIKDYICVIMDNKDKDFDRANEGFYFNEMRFTRLYGTTGGVKNQTIVYVSEKISRQLKVKIENNRNLHIETVPARLEAYKSLVSSASTPVPCPDGVILVNDYVHEIEADIIRISDDKHSQQPVLSEVRSKVKLNINDGYGLISPELSKRWAEHLGLDYIPSGFIVRNSFCKGSLFTYDFKLWAEEVAGTNEISDAWETKKDISKAQMILTTSMLKLWDSYENMEHYLRSCKEHGYTFRVTKVTPEVLENERNLNYQFIQSLDLSDTAIDELIEPTVNEIKEVLGEDWRKSLLFLKGTHLTDKNIESLTYDFAQALMIDEEMINDPFVKSKIHQMIDERINHAKIGDLKIRGNYSFVAGDPYALCQAMFSLKVTGLLQEGEFYSKYWLDRDVDKVAAFRAPMTSHNNNRILRLKETEEMQKWFRYMNTVTILNAWDTTTHALNGCDMD
;
A
#
# COMPACT_ATOMS: atom_id res chain seq x y z
N MET A 1 0.63 6.93 -18.43
CA MET A 1 -0.60 6.18 -18.04
C MET A 1 -0.30 4.68 -18.13
N SER A 2 -0.25 3.97 -16.98
CA SER A 2 0.04 2.53 -16.94
C SER A 2 -0.89 1.74 -17.87
N LYS A 3 -0.31 0.90 -18.74
CA LYS A 3 -1.06 0.00 -19.66
C LYS A 3 -1.93 -1.03 -18.93
N TYR A 4 -1.73 -1.23 -17.62
CA TYR A 4 -2.27 -2.33 -16.82
C TYR A 4 -3.25 -1.96 -15.71
N LYS A 5 -3.79 -0.74 -15.66
CA LYS A 5 -4.94 -0.48 -14.76
C LYS A 5 -6.17 -1.23 -15.26
N LYS A 6 -6.46 -2.39 -14.65
CA LYS A 6 -7.75 -3.09 -14.77
C LYS A 6 -8.88 -2.17 -14.31
N SER A 7 -10.03 -2.29 -14.96
CA SER A 7 -11.23 -1.54 -14.61
C SER A 7 -11.71 -1.93 -13.21
N LEU A 8 -12.16 -0.93 -12.43
CA LEU A 8 -12.82 -1.17 -11.15
C LEU A 8 -14.07 -2.03 -11.36
N ARG A 9 -14.30 -2.95 -10.43
CA ARG A 9 -15.45 -3.86 -10.41
C ARG A 9 -16.41 -3.45 -9.31
N TYR A 10 -17.68 -3.81 -9.44
CA TYR A 10 -18.71 -3.45 -8.47
C TYR A 10 -19.21 -4.69 -7.74
N VAL A 11 -19.37 -4.58 -6.42
CA VAL A 11 -20.01 -5.59 -5.57
C VAL A 11 -21.06 -4.92 -4.71
N TYR A 12 -22.04 -5.70 -4.26
CA TYR A 12 -22.96 -5.24 -3.24
C TYR A 12 -22.23 -5.07 -1.90
N LYS A 13 -22.53 -3.98 -1.20
CA LYS A 13 -22.12 -3.72 0.18
C LYS A 13 -23.36 -3.35 0.98
N ILE A 14 -23.98 -4.33 1.61
CA ILE A 14 -25.29 -4.17 2.26
C ILE A 14 -25.18 -4.25 3.78
N HIS A 15 -26.12 -3.62 4.48
CA HIS A 15 -26.28 -3.73 5.93
C HIS A 15 -27.00 -5.02 6.34
N SER A 16 -26.60 -5.65 7.45
CA SER A 16 -27.24 -6.85 7.98
C SER A 16 -28.69 -6.60 8.38
N SER A 17 -29.04 -5.37 8.81
CA SER A 17 -30.43 -4.98 9.08
C SER A 17 -31.32 -5.12 7.84
N LEU A 18 -30.79 -4.85 6.64
CA LEU A 18 -31.55 -5.01 5.39
C LEU A 18 -31.87 -6.50 5.14
N LEU A 19 -30.90 -7.38 5.35
CA LEU A 19 -31.12 -8.83 5.29
C LEU A 19 -32.15 -9.28 6.33
N LYS A 20 -31.99 -8.84 7.58
CA LYS A 20 -32.87 -9.18 8.69
C LYS A 20 -34.33 -8.76 8.46
N ASN A 21 -34.55 -7.54 7.98
CA ASN A 21 -35.87 -7.02 7.65
C ASN A 21 -36.55 -7.82 6.51
N ASN A 22 -35.75 -8.46 5.67
CA ASN A 22 -36.20 -9.34 4.59
C ASN A 22 -36.06 -10.83 4.96
N LYS A 23 -36.06 -11.17 6.26
CA LYS A 23 -35.99 -12.55 6.76
C LYS A 23 -34.82 -13.36 6.17
N TRP A 24 -33.68 -12.70 5.95
CA TRP A 24 -32.45 -13.26 5.37
C TRP A 24 -32.61 -13.81 3.95
N SER A 25 -33.59 -13.27 3.20
CA SER A 25 -33.81 -13.53 1.78
C SER A 25 -34.11 -12.22 1.06
N LEU A 26 -33.10 -11.64 0.41
CA LEU A 26 -33.18 -10.32 -0.20
C LEU A 26 -33.06 -10.40 -1.71
N THR A 27 -33.93 -9.68 -2.42
CA THR A 27 -33.78 -9.41 -3.86
C THR A 27 -33.51 -7.92 -4.03
N LEU A 28 -32.40 -7.58 -4.68
CA LEU A 28 -31.97 -6.21 -4.89
C LEU A 28 -31.28 -6.10 -6.25
N SER A 29 -31.80 -5.25 -7.13
CA SER A 29 -31.18 -5.00 -8.42
C SER A 29 -29.96 -4.08 -8.30
N PRO A 30 -29.00 -4.12 -9.26
CA PRO A 30 -27.87 -3.19 -9.27
C PRO A 30 -28.30 -1.71 -9.29
N TYR A 31 -29.42 -1.40 -9.97
CA TYR A 31 -29.95 -0.04 -10.05
C TYR A 31 -30.44 0.46 -8.69
N GLU A 32 -31.20 -0.36 -7.96
CA GLU A 32 -31.68 -0.01 -6.62
C GLU A 32 -30.52 0.13 -5.63
N ALA A 33 -29.57 -0.81 -5.65
CA ALA A 33 -28.40 -0.76 -4.79
C ALA A 33 -27.54 0.49 -5.02
N ARG A 34 -27.38 0.95 -6.27
CA ARG A 34 -26.68 2.22 -6.56
C ARG A 34 -27.43 3.42 -5.98
N ARG A 35 -28.76 3.41 -5.99
CA ARG A 35 -29.59 4.52 -5.43
C ARG A 35 -29.56 4.56 -3.91
N SER A 36 -29.48 3.41 -3.25
CA SER A 36 -29.37 3.32 -1.79
C SER A 36 -27.95 3.48 -1.26
N GLY A 37 -26.92 3.44 -2.14
CA GLY A 37 -25.52 3.47 -1.73
C GLY A 37 -24.96 2.12 -1.32
N ASP A 38 -25.67 1.02 -1.60
CA ASP A 38 -25.30 -0.36 -1.26
C ASP A 38 -24.34 -1.01 -2.27
N VAL A 39 -23.53 -0.21 -2.96
CA VAL A 39 -22.54 -0.68 -3.96
C VAL A 39 -21.19 -0.08 -3.66
N VAL A 40 -20.16 -0.93 -3.64
CA VAL A 40 -18.77 -0.50 -3.52
C VAL A 40 -17.96 -0.92 -4.74
N SER A 41 -17.00 -0.09 -5.12
CA SER A 41 -16.03 -0.41 -6.15
C SER A 41 -14.81 -1.12 -5.56
N LEU A 42 -14.42 -2.25 -6.14
CA LEU A 42 -13.20 -2.97 -5.81
C LEU A 42 -12.19 -2.85 -6.96
N ALA A 43 -10.93 -2.64 -6.59
CA ALA A 43 -9.81 -2.80 -7.51
C ALA A 43 -9.50 -4.29 -7.74
N SER A 44 -8.83 -4.60 -8.84
CA SER A 44 -8.44 -5.99 -9.13
C SER A 44 -7.60 -6.59 -8.01
N SER A 45 -7.92 -7.83 -7.66
CA SER A 45 -7.22 -8.65 -6.67
C SER A 45 -7.22 -10.11 -7.12
N GLN A 46 -6.42 -10.94 -6.48
CA GLN A 46 -6.42 -12.39 -6.75
C GLN A 46 -7.79 -13.01 -6.45
N ALA A 47 -8.51 -12.50 -5.43
CA ALA A 47 -9.83 -12.98 -5.07
C ALA A 47 -10.84 -12.76 -6.19
N ILE A 48 -10.81 -11.58 -6.81
CA ILE A 48 -11.70 -11.25 -7.93
C ILE A 48 -11.36 -12.12 -9.14
N ASP A 49 -10.07 -12.30 -9.45
CA ASP A 49 -9.65 -13.14 -10.57
C ASP A 49 -10.13 -14.60 -10.37
N PHE A 50 -10.06 -15.14 -9.14
CA PHE A 50 -10.64 -16.45 -8.83
C PHE A 50 -12.17 -16.49 -8.93
N VAL A 51 -12.86 -15.46 -8.46
CA VAL A 51 -14.33 -15.40 -8.58
C VAL A 51 -14.75 -15.36 -10.04
N ASP A 52 -14.07 -14.58 -10.88
CA ASP A 52 -14.36 -14.51 -12.32
C ASP A 52 -14.15 -15.87 -13.01
N GLU A 53 -13.04 -16.55 -12.69
CA GLU A 53 -12.73 -17.89 -13.20
C GLU A 53 -13.83 -18.90 -12.82
N LEU A 54 -14.19 -18.96 -11.54
CA LEU A 54 -15.12 -19.95 -10.99
C LEU A 54 -16.59 -19.66 -11.34
N SER A 55 -16.96 -18.38 -11.44
CA SER A 55 -18.32 -17.98 -11.80
C SER A 55 -18.61 -18.16 -13.29
N GLY A 56 -17.56 -18.15 -14.13
CA GLY A 56 -17.66 -18.10 -15.58
C GLY A 56 -18.15 -16.73 -16.05
N SER A 57 -17.73 -15.64 -15.39
CA SER A 57 -18.28 -14.28 -15.60
C SER A 57 -18.06 -13.74 -17.03
N GLY A 58 -17.14 -14.31 -17.80
CA GLY A 58 -16.77 -13.82 -19.13
C GLY A 58 -16.12 -12.44 -19.10
N PHE A 59 -15.66 -12.00 -17.91
CA PHE A 59 -15.00 -10.70 -17.74
C PHE A 59 -13.78 -10.59 -18.65
N SER A 60 -13.73 -9.50 -19.42
CA SER A 60 -12.62 -9.19 -20.31
C SER A 60 -12.34 -7.69 -20.28
N GLU A 61 -11.13 -7.32 -19.86
CA GLU A 61 -10.70 -5.92 -19.84
C GLU A 61 -10.74 -5.30 -21.25
N THR A 62 -10.43 -6.09 -22.28
CA THR A 62 -10.52 -5.66 -23.69
C THR A 62 -11.95 -5.29 -24.04
N ARG A 63 -12.93 -6.14 -23.70
CA ARG A 63 -14.35 -5.88 -23.94
C ARG A 63 -14.84 -4.65 -23.15
N VAL A 64 -14.39 -4.47 -21.91
CA VAL A 64 -14.70 -3.26 -21.12
C VAL A 64 -14.19 -2.01 -21.83
N ARG A 65 -12.96 -2.02 -22.35
CA ARG A 65 -12.36 -0.89 -23.08
C ARG A 65 -13.11 -0.59 -24.38
N GLU A 66 -13.49 -1.62 -25.13
CA GLU A 66 -14.29 -1.49 -26.36
C GLU A 66 -15.65 -0.84 -26.09
N LEU A 67 -16.39 -1.35 -25.10
CA LEU A 67 -17.69 -0.79 -24.70
C LEU A 67 -17.55 0.68 -24.27
N LYS A 68 -16.55 0.99 -23.43
CA LYS A 68 -16.28 2.38 -22.99
C LYS A 68 -15.94 3.30 -24.18
N SER A 69 -15.16 2.80 -25.14
CA SER A 69 -14.79 3.53 -26.36
C SER A 69 -16.02 3.81 -27.23
N GLU A 70 -16.87 2.80 -27.44
CA GLU A 70 -18.09 2.95 -28.24
C GLU A 70 -19.09 3.92 -27.58
N ILE A 71 -19.28 3.83 -26.27
CA ILE A 71 -20.10 4.79 -25.51
C ILE A 71 -19.55 6.22 -25.69
N LYS A 72 -18.24 6.40 -25.58
CA LYS A 72 -17.59 7.72 -25.76
C LYS A 72 -17.77 8.26 -27.18
N ARG A 73 -17.69 7.41 -28.19
CA ARG A 73 -17.94 7.76 -29.60
C ARG A 73 -19.38 8.22 -29.80
N LEU A 74 -20.36 7.43 -29.37
CA LEU A 74 -21.78 7.75 -29.55
C LEU A 74 -22.22 9.01 -28.80
N LYS A 75 -21.58 9.34 -27.66
CA LYS A 75 -21.83 10.60 -26.94
C LYS A 75 -21.36 11.86 -27.69
N ARG A 76 -20.45 11.74 -28.66
CA ARG A 76 -19.94 12.87 -29.47
C ARG A 76 -20.80 13.17 -30.69
N GLU A 77 -21.67 12.25 -31.08
CA GLU A 77 -22.55 12.38 -32.24
C GLU A 77 -23.83 13.17 -31.87
N LYS A 78 -24.49 13.78 -32.87
CA LYS A 78 -25.79 14.46 -32.64
C LYS A 78 -26.78 13.48 -32.03
N THR A 79 -27.42 13.89 -30.94
CA THR A 79 -28.32 13.03 -30.16
C THR A 79 -29.56 12.67 -30.97
N SER A 80 -29.81 11.38 -31.14
CA SER A 80 -31.02 10.83 -31.75
C SER A 80 -31.68 9.80 -30.82
N LYS A 81 -32.99 9.57 -30.95
CA LYS A 81 -33.70 8.53 -30.14
C LYS A 81 -33.06 7.13 -30.27
N PRO A 82 -32.63 6.68 -31.47
CA PRO A 82 -31.87 5.43 -31.61
C PRO A 82 -30.52 5.44 -30.88
N HIS A 83 -29.80 6.56 -30.90
CA HIS A 83 -28.51 6.68 -30.18
C HIS A 83 -28.69 6.54 -28.68
N LEU A 84 -29.73 7.15 -28.10
CA LEU A 84 -30.00 7.04 -26.66
C LEU A 84 -30.32 5.60 -26.24
N LYS A 85 -31.12 4.87 -27.04
CA LYS A 85 -31.41 3.45 -26.77
C LYS A 85 -30.14 2.59 -26.84
N LYS A 86 -29.29 2.83 -27.86
CA LYS A 86 -28.03 2.08 -28.02
C LYS A 86 -27.06 2.38 -26.87
N ILE A 87 -26.93 3.63 -26.45
CA ILE A 87 -26.10 4.02 -25.30
C ILE A 87 -26.59 3.32 -24.03
N LYS A 88 -27.90 3.30 -23.77
CA LYS A 88 -28.47 2.61 -22.61
C LYS A 88 -28.13 1.11 -22.62
N TRP A 89 -28.32 0.44 -23.76
CA TRP A 89 -27.97 -0.97 -23.92
C TRP A 89 -26.48 -1.25 -23.70
N LEU A 90 -25.58 -0.38 -24.22
CA LEU A 90 -24.13 -0.51 -23.99
C LEU A 90 -23.77 -0.32 -22.51
N PHE A 91 -24.45 0.58 -21.79
CA PHE A 91 -24.27 0.73 -20.35
C PHE A 91 -24.77 -0.49 -19.57
N GLU A 92 -25.90 -1.09 -19.96
CA GLU A 92 -26.39 -2.34 -19.35
C GLU A 92 -25.38 -3.49 -19.54
N GLN A 93 -24.84 -3.65 -20.75
CA GLN A 93 -23.79 -4.64 -21.03
C GLN A 93 -22.51 -4.36 -20.24
N LEU A 94 -22.14 -3.10 -20.09
CA LEU A 94 -20.98 -2.71 -19.28
C LEU A 94 -21.21 -3.01 -17.80
N ASP A 95 -22.39 -2.71 -17.27
CA ASP A 95 -22.75 -2.99 -15.88
C ASP A 95 -22.78 -4.49 -15.61
N GLU A 96 -23.35 -5.30 -16.49
CA GLU A 96 -23.34 -6.77 -16.37
C GLU A 96 -21.92 -7.34 -16.30
N LEU A 97 -20.98 -6.76 -17.06
CA LEU A 97 -19.58 -7.19 -17.09
C LEU A 97 -18.80 -6.74 -15.86
N LEU A 98 -19.06 -5.53 -15.36
CA LEU A 98 -18.33 -4.96 -14.23
C LEU A 98 -18.84 -5.44 -12.88
N PHE A 99 -20.10 -5.86 -12.78
CA PHE A 99 -20.72 -6.29 -11.53
C PHE A 99 -20.39 -7.75 -11.20
N ILE A 100 -19.87 -8.01 -10.00
CA ILE A 100 -19.55 -9.36 -9.53
C ILE A 100 -20.75 -9.87 -8.70
N LYS A 101 -21.45 -10.88 -9.23
CA LYS A 101 -22.68 -11.41 -8.62
C LYS A 101 -22.43 -12.40 -7.48
N ASP A 102 -21.33 -13.14 -7.54
CA ASP A 102 -21.01 -14.21 -6.58
C ASP A 102 -20.21 -13.73 -5.35
N TYR A 103 -20.04 -12.41 -5.17
CA TYR A 103 -19.24 -11.81 -4.10
C TYR A 103 -19.97 -10.62 -3.47
N ILE A 104 -20.14 -10.63 -2.15
CA ILE A 104 -20.88 -9.59 -1.42
C ILE A 104 -20.18 -9.22 -0.11
N CYS A 105 -20.18 -7.92 0.19
CA CYS A 105 -19.76 -7.39 1.47
C CYS A 105 -20.99 -7.13 2.34
N VAL A 106 -20.99 -7.60 3.59
CA VAL A 106 -22.08 -7.36 4.53
C VAL A 106 -21.55 -6.61 5.73
N ILE A 107 -22.13 -5.44 6.03
CA ILE A 107 -21.85 -4.64 7.22
C ILE A 107 -22.73 -5.18 8.35
N MET A 108 -22.14 -5.64 9.44
CA MET A 108 -22.83 -6.17 10.61
C MET A 108 -23.26 -5.03 11.52
N ASP A 109 -24.56 -4.71 11.54
CA ASP A 109 -25.12 -3.67 12.42
C ASP A 109 -25.17 -4.13 13.88
N ASN A 110 -25.40 -5.43 14.11
CA ASN A 110 -25.25 -6.07 15.42
C ASN A 110 -24.11 -7.10 15.38
N LYS A 111 -22.99 -6.78 16.02
CA LYS A 111 -21.73 -7.55 15.93
C LYS A 111 -21.87 -9.04 16.18
N ASP A 112 -22.63 -9.44 17.18
CA ASP A 112 -22.67 -10.85 17.60
C ASP A 112 -23.85 -11.56 16.94
N LYS A 113 -25.07 -11.05 17.14
CA LYS A 113 -26.30 -11.73 16.70
C LYS A 113 -26.45 -11.81 15.19
N ASP A 114 -26.15 -10.72 14.49
CA ASP A 114 -26.29 -10.70 13.04
C ASP A 114 -25.14 -11.48 12.39
N PHE A 115 -23.94 -11.45 12.97
CA PHE A 115 -22.79 -12.23 12.47
C PHE A 115 -23.04 -13.73 12.58
N ASP A 116 -23.46 -14.22 13.75
CA ASP A 116 -23.77 -15.63 13.95
C ASP A 116 -24.87 -16.10 13.00
N ARG A 117 -25.95 -15.32 12.87
CA ARG A 117 -27.05 -15.66 11.97
C ARG A 117 -26.63 -15.59 10.48
N ALA A 118 -25.83 -14.61 10.08
CA ALA A 118 -25.34 -14.51 8.70
C ALA A 118 -24.45 -15.72 8.32
N ASN A 119 -23.73 -16.28 9.30
CA ASN A 119 -22.84 -17.42 9.09
C ASN A 119 -23.55 -18.76 8.90
N GLU A 120 -24.82 -18.87 9.31
CA GLU A 120 -25.71 -19.99 8.90
C GLU A 120 -26.04 -19.96 7.39
N GLY A 121 -25.82 -18.81 6.76
CA GLY A 121 -26.12 -18.53 5.36
C GLY A 121 -27.40 -17.74 5.17
N PHE A 122 -27.49 -17.08 4.02
CA PHE A 122 -28.62 -16.24 3.61
C PHE A 122 -28.82 -16.29 2.10
N TYR A 123 -30.00 -15.88 1.65
CA TYR A 123 -30.31 -15.79 0.22
C TYR A 123 -30.22 -14.34 -0.25
N PHE A 124 -29.53 -14.14 -1.37
CA PHE A 124 -29.43 -12.85 -2.05
C PHE A 124 -29.55 -13.06 -3.55
N ASN A 125 -30.54 -12.42 -4.19
CA ASN A 125 -30.88 -12.62 -5.60
C ASN A 125 -30.97 -14.11 -5.96
N GLU A 126 -31.78 -14.86 -5.21
CA GLU A 126 -32.04 -16.30 -5.36
C GLU A 126 -30.84 -17.23 -5.12
N MET A 127 -29.65 -16.70 -4.87
CA MET A 127 -28.45 -17.49 -4.55
C MET A 127 -28.22 -17.54 -3.05
N ARG A 128 -27.83 -18.72 -2.54
CA ARG A 128 -27.37 -18.86 -1.15
C ARG A 128 -25.91 -18.40 -1.03
N PHE A 129 -25.64 -17.60 -0.01
CA PHE A 129 -24.31 -17.09 0.31
C PHE A 129 -23.77 -17.68 1.61
N THR A 130 -22.45 -17.88 1.65
CA THR A 130 -21.72 -18.43 2.78
C THR A 130 -20.50 -17.57 3.09
N ARG A 131 -20.05 -17.57 4.35
CA ARG A 131 -18.89 -16.78 4.78
C ARG A 131 -17.63 -17.23 4.06
N LEU A 132 -16.87 -16.26 3.56
CA LEU A 132 -15.53 -16.46 3.01
C LEU A 132 -14.45 -16.08 4.02
N TYR A 133 -14.33 -14.79 4.34
CA TYR A 133 -13.40 -14.27 5.35
C TYR A 133 -13.77 -12.83 5.79
N GLY A 134 -13.15 -12.34 6.85
CA GLY A 134 -13.08 -10.93 7.24
C GLY A 134 -11.68 -10.38 6.96
N THR A 135 -11.57 -9.37 6.10
CA THR A 135 -10.30 -8.63 5.94
C THR A 135 -10.02 -7.82 7.20
N THR A 136 -8.76 -7.57 7.55
CA THR A 136 -8.42 -6.80 8.77
C THR A 136 -9.09 -5.41 8.80
N GLY A 137 -9.10 -4.70 7.66
CA GLY A 137 -9.82 -3.43 7.53
C GLY A 137 -11.33 -3.60 7.53
N GLY A 138 -11.84 -4.70 6.96
CA GLY A 138 -13.26 -5.05 6.99
C GLY A 138 -13.75 -5.27 8.41
N VAL A 139 -13.08 -6.12 9.19
CA VAL A 139 -13.43 -6.42 10.59
C VAL A 139 -13.44 -5.16 11.47
N LYS A 140 -12.46 -4.26 11.31
CA LYS A 140 -12.45 -2.96 12.01
C LYS A 140 -13.69 -2.12 11.69
N ASN A 141 -14.18 -2.22 10.44
CA ASN A 141 -15.38 -1.54 9.95
C ASN A 141 -16.62 -2.45 9.92
N GLN A 142 -16.62 -3.53 10.71
CA GLN A 142 -17.74 -4.47 10.85
C GLN A 142 -18.22 -5.08 9.52
N THR A 143 -17.37 -5.12 8.50
CA THR A 143 -17.69 -5.62 7.16
C THR A 143 -17.06 -7.01 6.96
N ILE A 144 -17.89 -7.99 6.60
CA ILE A 144 -17.47 -9.38 6.32
C ILE A 144 -17.77 -9.72 4.85
N VAL A 145 -16.92 -10.56 4.26
CA VAL A 145 -17.07 -11.01 2.87
C VAL A 145 -17.77 -12.37 2.82
N TYR A 146 -18.80 -12.44 1.99
CA TYR A 146 -19.53 -13.66 1.66
C TYR A 146 -19.45 -13.93 0.16
N VAL A 147 -19.53 -15.21 -0.20
CA VAL A 147 -19.58 -15.66 -1.60
C VAL A 147 -20.71 -16.64 -1.82
N SER A 148 -21.17 -16.74 -3.06
CA SER A 148 -22.20 -17.69 -3.43
C SER A 148 -21.74 -19.12 -3.14
N GLU A 149 -22.66 -19.95 -2.67
CA GLU A 149 -22.39 -21.36 -2.37
C GLU A 149 -21.93 -22.14 -3.61
N LYS A 150 -22.35 -21.69 -4.82
CA LYS A 150 -21.92 -22.19 -6.13
C LYS A 150 -20.39 -22.26 -6.25
N ILE A 151 -19.67 -21.23 -5.80
CA ILE A 151 -18.20 -21.13 -5.94
C ILE A 151 -17.44 -21.34 -4.63
N SER A 152 -18.12 -21.24 -3.48
CA SER A 152 -17.52 -21.22 -2.14
C SER A 152 -16.53 -22.36 -1.87
N ARG A 153 -16.88 -23.61 -2.21
CA ARG A 153 -16.03 -24.78 -1.97
C ARG A 153 -14.70 -24.70 -2.75
N GLN A 154 -14.78 -24.44 -4.05
CA GLN A 154 -13.59 -24.38 -4.92
C GLN A 154 -12.74 -23.15 -4.59
N LEU A 155 -13.36 -22.02 -4.27
CA LEU A 155 -12.66 -20.81 -3.86
C LEU A 155 -11.87 -21.02 -2.56
N LYS A 156 -12.46 -21.72 -1.57
CA LYS A 156 -11.76 -22.06 -0.33
C LYS A 156 -10.55 -22.95 -0.60
N VAL A 157 -10.68 -23.98 -1.45
CA VAL A 157 -9.55 -24.84 -1.83
C VAL A 157 -8.43 -24.02 -2.46
N LYS A 158 -8.75 -23.12 -3.41
CA LYS A 158 -7.76 -22.19 -3.98
C LYS A 158 -7.09 -21.37 -2.88
N ILE A 159 -7.84 -20.76 -1.98
CA ILE A 159 -7.29 -19.91 -0.90
C ILE A 159 -6.39 -20.69 0.08
N GLU A 160 -6.71 -21.94 0.39
CA GLU A 160 -5.84 -22.78 1.26
C GLU A 160 -4.55 -23.20 0.56
N ASN A 161 -4.49 -23.16 -0.78
CA ASN A 161 -3.30 -23.32 -1.60
C ASN A 161 -2.41 -24.51 -1.19
N ASN A 162 -3.01 -25.70 -1.04
CA ASN A 162 -2.34 -26.95 -0.62
C ASN A 162 -1.51 -26.88 0.67
N ARG A 163 -1.71 -25.88 1.54
CA ARG A 163 -0.99 -25.85 2.81
C ARG A 163 -1.32 -27.10 3.64
N ASN A 164 -0.37 -27.57 4.44
CA ASN A 164 -0.64 -28.60 5.43
C ASN A 164 -1.64 -28.08 6.49
N LEU A 165 -2.83 -28.68 6.53
CA LEU A 165 -3.89 -28.29 7.46
C LEU A 165 -3.66 -28.76 8.90
N HIS A 166 -2.68 -29.64 9.13
CA HIS A 166 -2.31 -30.14 10.46
C HIS A 166 -1.38 -29.20 11.22
N ILE A 167 -0.81 -28.18 10.56
CA ILE A 167 -0.03 -27.15 11.24
C ILE A 167 -0.99 -26.25 12.01
N GLU A 168 -0.85 -26.25 13.34
CA GLU A 168 -1.68 -25.44 14.22
C GLU A 168 -1.42 -23.95 13.98
N THR A 169 -2.48 -23.15 13.90
CA THR A 169 -2.37 -21.71 13.71
C THR A 169 -3.43 -21.00 14.53
N VAL A 170 -3.08 -19.84 15.10
CA VAL A 170 -4.05 -18.97 15.78
C VAL A 170 -5.16 -18.58 14.78
N PRO A 171 -6.45 -18.85 15.06
CA PRO A 171 -7.54 -18.62 14.11
C PRO A 171 -7.59 -17.19 13.56
N ALA A 172 -7.36 -16.18 14.41
CA ALA A 172 -7.32 -14.78 13.99
C ALA A 172 -6.17 -14.47 13.00
N ARG A 173 -5.00 -15.10 13.16
CA ARG A 173 -3.88 -14.95 12.22
C ARG A 173 -4.19 -15.63 10.89
N LEU A 174 -4.71 -16.86 10.95
CA LEU A 174 -5.09 -17.61 9.77
C LEU A 174 -6.15 -16.86 8.93
N GLU A 175 -7.15 -16.27 9.58
CA GLU A 175 -8.16 -15.43 8.94
C GLU A 175 -7.53 -14.24 8.20
N ALA A 176 -6.61 -13.52 8.87
CA ALA A 176 -5.90 -12.40 8.27
C ALA A 176 -5.07 -12.85 7.05
N TYR A 177 -4.38 -13.98 7.14
CA TYR A 177 -3.56 -14.53 6.05
C TYR A 177 -4.39 -14.96 4.86
N LYS A 178 -5.54 -15.62 5.07
CA LYS A 178 -6.49 -15.95 3.98
C LYS A 178 -6.99 -14.71 3.27
N SER A 179 -7.25 -13.64 4.01
CA SER A 179 -7.80 -12.40 3.47
C SER A 179 -6.82 -11.64 2.55
N LEU A 180 -5.52 -11.96 2.56
CA LEU A 180 -4.49 -11.34 1.70
C LEU A 180 -4.83 -11.44 0.21
N VAL A 181 -5.55 -12.48 -0.19
CA VAL A 181 -6.05 -12.71 -1.56
C VAL A 181 -6.93 -11.55 -2.07
N SER A 182 -7.52 -10.77 -1.16
CA SER A 182 -8.37 -9.61 -1.46
C SER A 182 -7.58 -8.33 -1.76
N SER A 183 -6.26 -8.33 -1.56
CA SER A 183 -5.43 -7.13 -1.70
C SER A 183 -5.46 -6.61 -3.14
N ALA A 184 -5.81 -5.33 -3.29
CA ALA A 184 -5.75 -4.62 -4.57
C ALA A 184 -4.33 -4.69 -5.14
N SER A 185 -4.15 -5.36 -6.28
CA SER A 185 -2.83 -5.69 -6.81
C SER A 185 -2.85 -6.06 -8.29
N THR A 186 -1.75 -5.75 -8.97
CA THR A 186 -1.55 -6.05 -10.39
C THR A 186 -0.66 -7.29 -10.52
N PRO A 187 -1.05 -8.32 -11.29
CA PRO A 187 -0.20 -9.49 -11.50
C PRO A 187 1.07 -9.10 -12.26
N VAL A 188 2.16 -9.79 -11.99
CA VAL A 188 3.46 -9.62 -12.66
C VAL A 188 4.00 -10.97 -13.14
N PRO A 189 4.90 -11.00 -14.13
CA PRO A 189 5.50 -12.24 -14.61
C PRO A 189 6.18 -13.00 -13.48
N CYS A 190 5.96 -14.32 -13.43
CA CYS A 190 6.57 -15.16 -12.41
C CYS A 190 8.10 -15.11 -12.48
N PRO A 191 8.80 -15.06 -11.33
CA PRO A 191 10.25 -15.25 -11.27
C PRO A 191 10.65 -16.67 -11.70
N ASP A 192 11.81 -16.80 -12.32
CA ASP A 192 12.37 -18.08 -12.76
C ASP A 192 13.04 -18.86 -11.61
N GLY A 193 13.48 -18.15 -10.56
CA GLY A 193 14.04 -18.74 -9.35
C GLY A 193 13.67 -17.93 -8.12
N VAL A 194 13.13 -18.61 -7.10
CA VAL A 194 12.81 -18.03 -5.79
C VAL A 194 13.44 -18.87 -4.71
N ILE A 195 14.09 -18.23 -3.76
CA ILE A 195 14.62 -18.88 -2.55
C ILE A 195 13.94 -18.23 -1.35
N LEU A 196 13.51 -19.05 -0.39
CA LEU A 196 13.05 -18.58 0.91
C LEU A 196 14.18 -18.77 1.92
N VAL A 197 14.57 -17.72 2.63
CA VAL A 197 15.59 -17.77 3.69
C VAL A 197 14.97 -17.42 5.04
N ASN A 198 15.63 -17.81 6.11
CA ASN A 198 15.22 -17.42 7.46
C ASN A 198 15.43 -15.93 7.69
N ASP A 199 14.58 -15.33 8.50
CA ASP A 199 14.84 -14.00 9.04
C ASP A 199 16.11 -14.00 9.92
N TYR A 200 16.86 -12.91 9.89
CA TYR A 200 17.98 -12.73 10.81
C TYR A 200 17.51 -11.96 12.05
N VAL A 201 17.45 -12.69 13.16
CA VAL A 201 17.10 -12.15 14.48
C VAL A 201 18.29 -12.28 15.42
N HIS A 202 18.66 -11.18 16.06
CA HIS A 202 19.72 -11.18 17.08
C HIS A 202 19.32 -10.31 18.28
N GLU A 203 20.15 -10.31 19.31
CA GLU A 203 19.94 -9.51 20.51
C GLU A 203 20.89 -8.31 20.53
N ILE A 204 20.35 -7.13 20.80
CA ILE A 204 21.11 -5.90 21.07
C ILE A 204 20.84 -5.43 22.50
N GLU A 205 21.81 -4.78 23.12
CA GLU A 205 21.62 -4.08 24.39
C GLU A 205 21.16 -2.66 24.10
N ALA A 206 20.00 -2.27 24.61
CA ALA A 206 19.46 -0.93 24.39
C ALA A 206 18.78 -0.38 25.64
N ASP A 207 18.78 0.94 25.76
CA ASP A 207 17.98 1.65 26.75
C ASP A 207 16.53 1.69 26.24
N ILE A 208 15.62 1.07 26.99
CA ILE A 208 14.21 0.93 26.65
C ILE A 208 13.32 1.54 27.72
N ILE A 209 12.12 1.92 27.28
CA ILE A 209 11.05 2.34 28.17
C ILE A 209 10.20 1.11 28.48
N ARG A 210 10.25 0.66 29.73
CA ARG A 210 9.36 -0.37 30.26
C ARG A 210 8.14 0.31 30.87
N ILE A 211 6.97 -0.09 30.38
CA ILE A 211 5.66 0.24 30.96
C ILE A 211 5.18 -1.00 31.71
N SER A 212 4.94 -0.87 33.02
CA SER A 212 4.39 -1.95 33.84
C SER A 212 3.04 -1.56 34.41
N ASP A 213 2.04 -2.39 34.16
CA ASP A 213 0.74 -2.36 34.83
C ASP A 213 0.86 -3.13 36.16
N ASP A 214 1.55 -2.54 37.13
CA ASP A 214 1.55 -3.07 38.50
C ASP A 214 0.13 -2.94 39.08
N LYS A 215 -0.43 -4.05 39.56
CA LYS A 215 -1.77 -4.14 40.14
C LYS A 215 -1.98 -3.21 41.34
N HIS A 216 -0.90 -2.68 41.92
CA HIS A 216 -0.93 -1.76 43.06
C HIS A 216 -0.93 -0.28 42.67
N SER A 217 -0.73 0.06 41.39
CA SER A 217 -0.75 1.45 40.90
C SER A 217 -2.05 1.74 40.15
N GLN A 218 -2.65 2.91 40.37
CA GLN A 218 -3.78 3.39 39.56
C GLN A 218 -3.36 3.82 38.13
N GLN A 219 -2.06 4.00 37.89
CA GLN A 219 -1.50 4.38 36.58
C GLN A 219 -0.33 3.48 36.18
N PRO A 220 -0.10 3.22 34.88
CA PRO A 220 1.06 2.47 34.43
C PRO A 220 2.36 3.14 34.91
N VAL A 221 3.28 2.35 35.45
CA VAL A 221 4.59 2.86 35.89
C VAL A 221 5.55 2.81 34.71
N LEU A 222 6.17 3.95 34.40
CA LEU A 222 7.19 4.08 33.37
C LEU A 222 8.58 4.02 34.00
N SER A 223 9.46 3.19 33.46
CA SER A 223 10.86 3.11 33.86
C SER A 223 11.78 3.00 32.65
N GLU A 224 12.90 3.71 32.69
CA GLU A 224 13.99 3.54 31.74
C GLU A 224 14.92 2.44 32.24
N VAL A 225 15.12 1.39 31.43
CA VAL A 225 15.95 0.25 31.78
C VAL A 225 16.82 -0.13 30.60
N ARG A 226 18.07 -0.49 30.88
CA ARG A 226 18.93 -1.12 29.89
C ARG A 226 18.60 -2.61 29.82
N SER A 227 18.27 -3.11 28.65
CA SER A 227 17.86 -4.52 28.47
C SER A 227 18.26 -5.03 27.10
N LYS A 228 18.39 -6.36 27.01
CA LYS A 228 18.42 -7.08 25.74
C LYS A 228 17.10 -6.96 25.00
N VAL A 229 17.16 -6.61 23.73
CA VAL A 229 16.03 -6.52 22.81
C VAL A 229 16.30 -7.43 21.63
N LYS A 230 15.31 -8.24 21.25
CA LYS A 230 15.37 -9.04 20.02
C LYS A 230 15.04 -8.15 18.83
N LEU A 231 15.95 -8.10 17.87
CA LEU A 231 15.81 -7.30 16.65
C LEU A 231 15.77 -8.24 15.43
N ASN A 232 14.67 -8.20 14.69
CA ASN A 232 14.61 -8.75 13.32
C ASN A 232 15.00 -7.64 12.35
N ILE A 233 16.12 -7.82 11.64
CA ILE A 233 16.65 -6.78 10.74
C ILE A 233 15.91 -6.73 9.41
N ASN A 234 15.11 -7.75 9.11
CA ASN A 234 14.48 -7.95 7.81
C ASN A 234 13.02 -8.39 7.86
N ASP A 235 12.30 -7.98 8.92
CA ASP A 235 10.88 -8.27 9.07
C ASP A 235 10.05 -7.68 7.92
N GLY A 236 9.51 -8.57 7.09
CA GLY A 236 8.64 -8.22 5.99
C GLY A 236 9.35 -7.78 4.71
N TYR A 237 10.68 -7.89 4.60
CA TYR A 237 11.36 -7.63 3.33
C TYR A 237 12.27 -8.76 2.84
N GLY A 238 12.47 -8.77 1.51
CA GLY A 238 13.39 -9.63 0.79
C GLY A 238 14.03 -8.90 -0.39
N LEU A 239 14.71 -9.64 -1.27
CA LEU A 239 15.51 -9.06 -2.35
C LEU A 239 14.98 -9.46 -3.73
N ILE A 240 15.05 -8.54 -4.69
CA ILE A 240 14.75 -8.78 -6.11
C ILE A 240 15.96 -8.43 -6.95
N SER A 241 16.32 -9.31 -7.89
CA SER A 241 17.50 -9.06 -8.73
C SER A 241 17.24 -7.88 -9.69
N PRO A 242 18.27 -7.14 -10.11
CA PRO A 242 18.11 -6.02 -11.03
C PRO A 242 17.41 -6.41 -12.34
N GLU A 243 17.66 -7.62 -12.86
CA GLU A 243 17.04 -8.10 -14.10
C GLU A 243 15.54 -8.36 -13.93
N LEU A 244 15.14 -8.97 -12.81
CA LEU A 244 13.72 -9.20 -12.53
C LEU A 244 12.99 -7.89 -12.22
N SER A 245 13.63 -6.98 -11.49
CA SER A 245 13.13 -5.64 -11.19
C SER A 245 12.82 -4.87 -12.47
N LYS A 246 13.76 -4.88 -13.43
CA LYS A 246 13.56 -4.29 -14.76
C LYS A 246 12.40 -4.96 -15.53
N ARG A 247 12.33 -6.30 -15.53
CA ARG A 247 11.25 -7.04 -16.19
C ARG A 247 9.87 -6.70 -15.61
N TRP A 248 9.78 -6.53 -14.29
CA TRP A 248 8.55 -6.11 -13.61
C TRP A 248 8.21 -4.65 -13.90
N ALA A 249 9.21 -3.76 -13.92
CA ALA A 249 9.03 -2.36 -14.26
C ALA A 249 8.45 -2.19 -15.68
N GLU A 250 9.05 -2.85 -16.67
CA GLU A 250 8.57 -2.87 -18.06
C GLU A 250 7.14 -3.41 -18.16
N HIS A 251 6.83 -4.50 -17.44
CA HIS A 251 5.48 -5.06 -17.39
C HIS A 251 4.46 -4.08 -16.81
N LEU A 252 4.81 -3.36 -15.74
CA LEU A 252 3.95 -2.37 -15.10
C LEU A 252 3.84 -1.06 -15.90
N GLY A 253 4.67 -0.89 -16.94
CA GLY A 253 4.75 0.27 -17.81
C GLY A 253 5.54 1.43 -17.19
N LEU A 254 6.56 1.10 -16.41
CA LEU A 254 7.55 2.03 -15.84
C LEU A 254 8.79 2.06 -16.74
N ASP A 255 9.43 3.22 -16.82
CA ASP A 255 10.63 3.53 -17.60
C ASP A 255 11.90 3.64 -16.75
N TYR A 256 11.80 3.36 -15.46
CA TYR A 256 12.90 3.33 -14.50
C TYR A 256 12.93 1.99 -13.75
N ILE A 257 14.06 1.68 -13.10
CA ILE A 257 14.18 0.52 -12.20
C ILE A 257 13.78 0.96 -10.79
N PRO A 258 12.66 0.46 -10.23
CA PRO A 258 12.24 0.84 -8.88
C PRO A 258 13.20 0.34 -7.81
N SER A 259 13.36 1.12 -6.73
CA SER A 259 14.06 0.67 -5.53
C SER A 259 13.37 -0.50 -4.85
N GLY A 260 12.04 -0.62 -4.94
CA GLY A 260 11.35 -1.80 -4.44
C GLY A 260 9.88 -1.92 -4.84
N PHE A 261 9.32 -3.09 -4.50
CA PHE A 261 7.96 -3.49 -4.82
C PHE A 261 7.29 -4.08 -3.58
N ILE A 262 6.08 -3.63 -3.24
CA ILE A 262 5.26 -4.32 -2.24
C ILE A 262 4.51 -5.45 -2.93
N VAL A 263 4.86 -6.69 -2.58
CA VAL A 263 4.38 -7.90 -3.24
C VAL A 263 3.30 -8.64 -2.46
N ARG A 264 2.48 -9.37 -3.20
CA ARG A 264 1.49 -10.33 -2.70
C ARG A 264 1.59 -11.61 -3.50
N ASN A 265 1.44 -12.74 -2.80
CA ASN A 265 1.13 -14.05 -3.37
C ASN A 265 0.35 -14.84 -2.29
N SER A 266 0.06 -16.12 -2.51
CA SER A 266 -0.61 -16.95 -1.50
C SER A 266 0.16 -16.94 -0.17
N PHE A 267 -0.47 -16.46 0.91
CA PHE A 267 0.15 -16.28 2.23
C PHE A 267 1.47 -15.47 2.26
N CYS A 268 1.82 -14.79 1.17
CA CYS A 268 3.05 -14.02 1.01
C CYS A 268 2.73 -12.52 0.95
N LYS A 269 3.33 -11.75 1.84
CA LYS A 269 3.23 -10.28 1.92
C LYS A 269 4.57 -9.71 2.37
N GLY A 270 5.07 -8.71 1.65
CA GLY A 270 6.21 -7.93 2.08
C GLY A 270 6.73 -6.99 0.99
N SER A 271 7.87 -6.36 1.24
CA SER A 271 8.61 -5.57 0.26
C SER A 271 9.76 -6.36 -0.34
N LEU A 272 10.00 -6.20 -1.65
CA LEU A 272 11.22 -6.65 -2.31
C LEU A 272 12.04 -5.43 -2.70
N PHE A 273 13.30 -5.35 -2.27
CA PHE A 273 14.20 -4.28 -2.65
C PHE A 273 15.17 -4.73 -3.74
N THR A 274 15.37 -3.86 -4.75
CA THR A 274 16.26 -4.15 -5.86
C THR A 274 17.70 -4.14 -5.37
N TYR A 275 18.33 -5.31 -5.38
CA TYR A 275 19.68 -5.50 -4.86
C TYR A 275 20.42 -6.59 -5.65
N ASP A 276 21.68 -6.34 -5.95
CA ASP A 276 22.50 -7.25 -6.76
C ASP A 276 23.16 -8.32 -5.88
N PHE A 277 22.32 -9.20 -5.31
CA PHE A 277 22.79 -10.26 -4.43
C PHE A 277 23.67 -11.31 -5.14
N LYS A 278 23.63 -11.37 -6.47
CA LYS A 278 24.50 -12.26 -7.27
C LYS A 278 25.91 -11.70 -7.38
N LEU A 279 26.02 -10.41 -7.71
CA LEU A 279 27.32 -9.73 -7.68
C LEU A 279 27.90 -9.76 -6.26
N TRP A 280 27.06 -9.61 -5.24
CA TRP A 280 27.48 -9.72 -3.85
C TRP A 280 28.04 -11.12 -3.51
N ALA A 281 27.37 -12.18 -3.96
CA ALA A 281 27.83 -13.55 -3.79
C ALA A 281 29.22 -13.77 -4.42
N GLU A 282 29.43 -13.23 -5.63
CA GLU A 282 30.68 -13.33 -6.37
C GLU A 282 31.82 -12.55 -5.70
N GLU A 283 31.60 -11.27 -5.39
CA GLU A 283 32.67 -10.37 -4.94
C GLU A 283 32.95 -10.45 -3.43
N VAL A 284 31.94 -10.77 -2.61
CA VAL A 284 32.04 -10.73 -1.14
C VAL A 284 32.08 -12.13 -0.53
N ALA A 285 31.14 -13.00 -0.90
CA ALA A 285 31.06 -14.34 -0.31
C ALA A 285 32.05 -15.33 -0.93
N GLY A 286 32.40 -15.15 -2.21
CA GLY A 286 33.25 -16.08 -2.96
C GLY A 286 32.61 -17.45 -3.22
N THR A 287 31.28 -17.54 -3.06
CA THR A 287 30.49 -18.76 -3.29
C THR A 287 29.07 -18.40 -3.69
N ASN A 288 28.37 -19.30 -4.39
CA ASN A 288 26.96 -19.16 -4.75
C ASN A 288 26.03 -20.00 -3.87
N GLU A 289 26.56 -20.74 -2.89
CA GLU A 289 25.77 -21.65 -2.07
C GLU A 289 25.24 -20.98 -0.80
N ILE A 290 23.93 -21.05 -0.58
CA ILE A 290 23.25 -20.64 0.65
C ILE A 290 22.33 -21.75 1.17
N SER A 291 21.92 -21.68 2.43
CA SER A 291 20.87 -22.56 2.99
C SER A 291 19.52 -21.85 2.95
N ASP A 292 18.49 -22.53 2.45
CA ASP A 292 17.11 -22.03 2.51
C ASP A 292 16.47 -22.24 3.89
N ALA A 293 15.21 -21.81 4.05
CA ALA A 293 14.46 -21.92 5.30
C ALA A 293 14.18 -23.38 5.74
N TRP A 294 14.31 -24.34 4.82
CA TRP A 294 14.19 -25.78 5.08
C TRP A 294 15.56 -26.46 5.18
N GLU A 295 16.63 -25.69 5.42
CA GLU A 295 18.00 -26.16 5.59
C GLU A 295 18.58 -26.87 4.34
N THR A 296 17.98 -26.66 3.16
CA THR A 296 18.44 -27.22 1.90
C THR A 296 19.42 -26.26 1.23
N LYS A 297 20.52 -26.79 0.69
CA LYS A 297 21.50 -26.01 -0.07
C LYS A 297 20.92 -25.55 -1.41
N LYS A 298 21.03 -24.26 -1.70
CA LYS A 298 20.56 -23.62 -2.93
C LYS A 298 21.65 -22.78 -3.57
N ASP A 299 21.62 -22.74 -4.89
CA ASP A 299 22.52 -21.96 -5.74
C ASP A 299 21.87 -20.60 -6.07
N ILE A 300 22.40 -19.52 -5.47
CA ILE A 300 21.84 -18.17 -5.57
C ILE A 300 21.94 -17.59 -6.98
N SER A 301 22.85 -18.09 -7.83
CA SER A 301 23.03 -17.59 -9.20
C SER A 301 21.77 -17.79 -10.05
N LYS A 302 20.99 -18.83 -9.71
CA LYS A 302 19.71 -19.20 -10.33
C LYS A 302 18.52 -18.44 -9.75
N ALA A 303 18.68 -17.78 -8.61
CA ALA A 303 17.60 -17.01 -8.00
C ALA A 303 17.39 -15.69 -8.73
N GLN A 304 16.15 -15.21 -8.77
CA GLN A 304 15.79 -13.85 -9.16
C GLN A 304 15.12 -13.10 -8.01
N MET A 305 14.64 -13.84 -7.00
CA MET A 305 13.94 -13.32 -5.84
C MET A 305 14.34 -14.11 -4.60
N ILE A 306 14.62 -13.37 -3.52
CA ILE A 306 14.80 -13.90 -2.17
C ILE A 306 13.63 -13.44 -1.34
N LEU A 307 12.89 -14.39 -0.76
CA LEU A 307 11.86 -14.14 0.23
C LEU A 307 12.39 -14.50 1.62
N THR A 308 11.80 -13.92 2.66
CA THR A 308 12.12 -14.23 4.05
C THR A 308 10.93 -14.91 4.74
N THR A 309 11.18 -15.65 5.81
CA THR A 309 10.13 -16.37 6.55
C THR A 309 9.04 -15.45 7.10
N SER A 310 9.38 -14.21 7.43
CA SER A 310 8.42 -13.17 7.83
C SER A 310 7.53 -12.73 6.67
N MET A 311 7.97 -12.85 5.41
CA MET A 311 7.11 -12.54 4.25
C MET A 311 6.12 -13.66 3.94
N LEU A 312 6.56 -14.93 3.98
CA LEU A 312 5.71 -16.10 3.71
C LEU A 312 5.14 -16.66 5.01
N LYS A 313 3.99 -16.14 5.43
CA LYS A 313 3.43 -16.29 6.79
C LYS A 313 3.10 -17.73 7.23
N LEU A 314 2.95 -18.66 6.28
CA LEU A 314 2.64 -20.09 6.51
C LEU A 314 3.64 -20.98 5.76
N TRP A 315 4.91 -20.55 5.70
CA TRP A 315 5.95 -21.27 4.95
C TRP A 315 6.17 -22.71 5.47
N ASP A 316 6.06 -22.89 6.78
CA ASP A 316 6.18 -24.17 7.51
C ASP A 316 5.06 -25.17 7.17
N SER A 317 4.00 -24.70 6.49
CA SER A 317 2.94 -25.54 5.97
C SER A 317 3.27 -26.19 4.61
N TYR A 318 4.48 -25.97 4.09
CA TYR A 318 4.97 -26.50 2.83
C TYR A 318 6.29 -27.27 3.01
N GLU A 319 6.50 -28.31 2.20
CA GLU A 319 7.73 -29.12 2.20
C GLU A 319 8.99 -28.38 1.76
N ASN A 320 8.86 -27.46 0.79
CA ASN A 320 9.94 -26.65 0.21
C ASN A 320 9.35 -25.55 -0.70
N MET A 321 10.22 -24.68 -1.22
CA MET A 321 9.83 -23.59 -2.10
C MET A 321 9.16 -24.08 -3.38
N GLU A 322 9.65 -25.19 -3.95
CA GLU A 322 9.12 -25.79 -5.16
C GLU A 322 7.69 -26.31 -4.98
N HIS A 323 7.38 -26.93 -3.84
CA HIS A 323 6.01 -27.33 -3.48
C HIS A 323 5.08 -26.12 -3.36
N TYR A 324 5.54 -25.04 -2.72
CA TYR A 324 4.75 -23.81 -2.62
C TYR A 324 4.47 -23.19 -4.00
N LEU A 325 5.48 -23.04 -4.85
CA LEU A 325 5.32 -22.45 -6.20
C LEU A 325 4.44 -23.32 -7.10
N ARG A 326 4.59 -24.65 -7.04
CA ARG A 326 3.73 -25.59 -7.76
C ARG A 326 2.27 -25.44 -7.31
N SER A 327 2.02 -25.39 -6.00
CA SER A 327 0.69 -25.19 -5.43
C SER A 327 0.06 -23.87 -5.88
N CYS A 328 0.86 -22.79 -5.89
CA CYS A 328 0.43 -21.49 -6.40
C CYS A 328 0.01 -21.60 -7.88
N LYS A 329 0.84 -22.22 -8.71
CA LYS A 329 0.57 -22.40 -10.14
C LYS A 329 -0.70 -23.24 -10.38
N GLU A 330 -0.87 -24.34 -9.66
CA GLU A 330 -2.04 -25.23 -9.75
C GLU A 330 -3.34 -24.50 -9.40
N HIS A 331 -3.32 -23.63 -8.39
CA HIS A 331 -4.50 -22.87 -7.97
C HIS A 331 -4.71 -21.55 -8.74
N GLY A 332 -3.78 -21.17 -9.62
CA GLY A 332 -3.88 -19.95 -10.43
C GLY A 332 -3.39 -18.69 -9.71
N TYR A 333 -2.57 -18.83 -8.67
CA TYR A 333 -1.85 -17.71 -8.09
C TYR A 333 -0.73 -17.23 -8.99
N THR A 334 -0.48 -15.93 -8.92
CA THR A 334 0.69 -15.27 -9.51
C THR A 334 1.27 -14.32 -8.48
N PHE A 335 2.54 -13.95 -8.63
CA PHE A 335 3.07 -12.81 -7.89
C PHE A 335 2.35 -11.55 -8.36
N ARG A 336 2.01 -10.67 -7.41
CA ARG A 336 1.31 -9.43 -7.69
C ARG A 336 1.95 -8.28 -6.94
N VAL A 337 1.93 -7.10 -7.55
CA VAL A 337 2.46 -5.87 -6.98
C VAL A 337 1.30 -4.97 -6.56
N THR A 338 1.32 -4.53 -5.30
CA THR A 338 0.34 -3.59 -4.73
C THR A 338 0.80 -2.14 -4.86
N LYS A 339 2.09 -1.90 -4.66
CA LYS A 339 2.73 -0.59 -4.73
C LYS A 339 4.16 -0.74 -5.22
N VAL A 340 4.65 0.29 -5.89
CA VAL A 340 6.04 0.41 -6.37
C VAL A 340 6.63 1.68 -5.78
N THR A 341 7.92 1.69 -5.46
CA THR A 341 8.60 2.93 -5.08
C THR A 341 8.58 3.92 -6.25
N PRO A 342 8.38 5.22 -6.01
CA PRO A 342 8.39 6.22 -7.08
C PRO A 342 9.78 6.33 -7.72
N GLU A 343 9.87 6.94 -8.90
CA GLU A 343 11.15 7.29 -9.53
C GLU A 343 11.88 8.39 -8.73
N VAL A 344 11.11 9.37 -8.24
CA VAL A 344 11.60 10.52 -7.49
C VAL A 344 10.70 10.73 -6.28
N LEU A 345 11.30 11.00 -5.11
CA LEU A 345 10.54 11.37 -3.92
C LEU A 345 10.07 12.83 -4.01
N GLU A 346 8.91 13.11 -3.42
CA GLU A 346 8.45 14.49 -3.23
C GLU A 346 9.47 15.29 -2.39
N ASN A 347 9.54 16.61 -2.57
CA ASN A 347 10.45 17.47 -1.78
C ASN A 347 9.75 18.19 -0.63
N GLU A 348 8.44 18.31 -0.73
CA GLU A 348 7.62 19.04 0.21
C GLU A 348 6.42 18.17 0.58
N ARG A 349 6.06 18.21 1.87
CA ARG A 349 4.90 17.51 2.35
C ARG A 349 4.28 18.25 3.51
N ASN A 350 2.99 18.03 3.66
CA ASN A 350 2.20 18.45 4.79
C ASN A 350 2.42 17.50 5.98
N LEU A 351 2.87 18.05 7.10
CA LEU A 351 3.00 17.33 8.37
C LEU A 351 1.64 17.19 9.07
N ASN A 352 1.52 16.21 9.95
CA ASN A 352 0.35 16.05 10.81
C ASN A 352 0.68 16.56 12.21
N TYR A 353 -0.25 17.29 12.86
CA TYR A 353 -0.09 17.82 14.22
C TYR A 353 0.43 16.77 15.22
N GLN A 354 0.06 15.49 15.02
CA GLN A 354 0.51 14.38 15.86
C GLN A 354 2.02 14.32 16.04
N PHE A 355 2.79 14.75 15.04
CA PHE A 355 4.26 14.69 15.06
C PHE A 355 4.91 15.85 15.82
N ILE A 356 4.25 17.00 15.85
CA ILE A 356 4.79 18.23 16.46
C ILE A 356 4.18 18.52 17.84
N GLN A 357 3.05 17.89 18.20
CA GLN A 357 2.35 18.13 19.46
C GLN A 357 3.20 17.91 20.72
N SER A 358 4.25 17.09 20.62
CA SER A 358 5.12 16.75 21.73
C SER A 358 6.49 17.43 21.67
N LEU A 359 6.73 18.28 20.68
CA LEU A 359 7.97 19.02 20.57
C LEU A 359 7.91 20.23 21.49
N ASP A 360 8.98 20.46 22.24
CA ASP A 360 9.18 21.68 23.02
C ASP A 360 9.80 22.73 22.12
N LEU A 361 8.95 23.52 21.45
CA LEU A 361 9.35 24.54 20.49
C LEU A 361 9.27 25.93 21.14
N SER A 362 10.31 26.75 20.96
CA SER A 362 10.25 28.17 21.29
C SER A 362 9.38 28.93 20.30
N ASP A 363 8.93 30.14 20.66
CA ASP A 363 8.16 31.02 19.77
C ASP A 363 8.87 31.23 18.42
N THR A 364 10.20 31.44 18.44
CA THR A 364 11.01 31.57 17.22
C THR A 364 10.99 30.29 16.38
N ALA A 365 11.10 29.11 17.01
CA ALA A 365 11.04 27.84 16.28
C ALA A 365 9.64 27.57 15.71
N ILE A 366 8.59 28.03 16.39
CA ILE A 366 7.22 27.99 15.88
C ILE A 366 7.09 28.89 14.66
N ASP A 367 7.58 30.13 14.74
CA ASP A 367 7.57 31.08 13.62
C ASP A 367 8.29 30.49 12.39
N GLU A 368 9.49 29.94 12.57
CA GLU A 368 10.25 29.25 11.50
C GLU A 368 9.49 28.06 10.92
N LEU A 369 8.82 27.26 11.77
CA LEU A 369 8.08 26.07 11.33
C LEU A 369 6.85 26.44 10.49
N ILE A 370 6.12 27.50 10.87
CA ILE A 370 4.89 27.91 10.16
C ILE A 370 5.18 28.81 8.96
N GLU A 371 6.34 29.49 8.93
CA GLU A 371 6.70 30.49 7.93
C GLU A 371 6.45 30.02 6.49
N PRO A 372 6.92 28.84 6.04
CA PRO A 372 6.69 28.40 4.66
C PRO A 372 5.20 28.28 4.31
N THR A 373 4.38 27.83 5.27
CA THR A 373 2.93 27.67 5.09
C THR A 373 2.24 29.02 5.07
N VAL A 374 2.59 29.91 6.00
CA VAL A 374 2.01 31.26 6.09
C VAL A 374 2.37 32.10 4.87
N ASN A 375 3.62 32.06 4.43
CA ASN A 375 4.08 32.79 3.25
C ASN A 375 3.38 32.28 1.99
N GLU A 376 3.24 30.97 1.81
CA GLU A 376 2.48 30.44 0.66
C GLU A 376 1.01 30.90 0.67
N ILE A 377 0.36 30.93 1.84
CA ILE A 377 -1.01 31.43 1.96
C ILE A 377 -1.09 32.92 1.58
N LYS A 378 -0.17 33.75 2.08
CA LYS A 378 -0.12 35.19 1.76
C LYS A 378 0.15 35.46 0.28
N GLU A 379 1.12 34.74 -0.31
CA GLU A 379 1.42 34.77 -1.74
C GLU A 379 0.19 34.47 -2.59
N VAL A 380 -0.56 33.42 -2.25
CA VAL A 380 -1.80 33.06 -2.95
C VAL A 380 -2.93 34.06 -2.71
N LEU A 381 -2.98 34.73 -1.55
CA LEU A 381 -4.02 35.73 -1.25
C LEU A 381 -3.78 37.09 -1.91
N GLY A 382 -2.71 37.25 -2.69
CA GLY A 382 -2.51 38.38 -3.57
C GLY A 382 -1.17 39.10 -3.47
N GLU A 383 -0.21 38.57 -2.69
CA GLU A 383 1.16 39.09 -2.74
C GLU A 383 1.91 38.64 -4.02
N ASP A 384 1.52 37.52 -4.64
CA ASP A 384 2.05 37.09 -5.94
C ASP A 384 0.93 36.54 -6.84
N TRP A 385 0.63 37.26 -7.93
CA TRP A 385 -0.40 36.88 -8.90
C TRP A 385 -0.08 35.55 -9.59
N ARG A 386 1.21 35.19 -9.75
CA ARG A 386 1.65 33.93 -10.38
C ARG A 386 1.38 32.75 -9.45
N LYS A 387 1.62 32.91 -8.15
CA LYS A 387 1.30 31.90 -7.13
C LYS A 387 -0.22 31.71 -7.00
N SER A 388 -0.95 32.82 -7.04
CA SER A 388 -2.42 32.83 -7.09
C SER A 388 -2.94 32.08 -8.32
N LEU A 389 -2.38 32.35 -9.50
CA LEU A 389 -2.73 31.66 -10.73
C LEU A 389 -2.37 30.16 -10.68
N LEU A 390 -1.20 29.81 -10.14
CA LEU A 390 -0.79 28.42 -9.96
C LEU A 390 -1.73 27.69 -9.00
N PHE A 391 -2.21 28.33 -7.94
CA PHE A 391 -3.22 27.76 -7.04
C PHE A 391 -4.55 27.51 -7.77
N LEU A 392 -5.00 28.47 -8.59
CA LEU A 392 -6.30 28.39 -9.28
C LEU A 392 -6.32 27.39 -10.45
N LYS A 393 -5.21 27.25 -11.19
CA LYS A 393 -5.18 26.47 -12.43
C LYS A 393 -4.01 25.49 -12.55
N GLY A 394 -2.99 25.59 -11.70
CA GLY A 394 -1.71 24.86 -11.85
C GLY A 394 -1.79 23.34 -11.76
N THR A 395 -2.79 22.76 -11.08
CA THR A 395 -2.90 21.30 -10.89
C THR A 395 -3.52 20.55 -12.08
N HIS A 396 -4.12 21.25 -13.04
CA HIS A 396 -4.89 20.64 -14.13
C HIS A 396 -4.60 21.22 -15.53
N LEU A 397 -3.71 22.20 -15.67
CA LEU A 397 -3.32 22.73 -16.98
C LEU A 397 -2.49 21.71 -17.76
N THR A 398 -2.92 21.42 -18.98
CA THR A 398 -2.24 20.58 -19.96
C THR A 398 -2.38 21.23 -21.34
N ASP A 399 -1.51 20.87 -22.28
CA ASP A 399 -1.60 21.34 -23.69
C ASP A 399 -2.99 21.12 -24.31
N LYS A 400 -3.78 20.19 -23.77
CA LYS A 400 -5.09 19.78 -24.30
C LYS A 400 -6.28 20.57 -23.78
N ASN A 401 -6.15 21.27 -22.64
CA ASN A 401 -7.25 21.99 -22.01
C ASN A 401 -6.96 23.47 -21.74
N ILE A 402 -5.73 23.92 -22.04
CA ILE A 402 -5.35 25.32 -21.98
C ILE A 402 -6.18 26.20 -22.95
N GLU A 403 -6.62 25.63 -24.08
CA GLU A 403 -7.49 26.32 -25.05
C GLU A 403 -8.98 26.27 -24.70
N SER A 404 -9.40 25.40 -23.77
CA SER A 404 -10.80 25.18 -23.39
C SER A 404 -11.12 25.71 -21.98
N LEU A 405 -10.41 26.76 -21.56
CA LEU A 405 -10.61 27.34 -20.23
C LEU A 405 -12.01 27.99 -20.18
N THR A 406 -12.74 27.76 -19.09
CA THR A 406 -14.00 28.44 -18.78
C THR A 406 -13.74 29.91 -18.48
N TYR A 407 -14.55 30.82 -19.06
CA TYR A 407 -14.52 32.24 -18.70
C TYR A 407 -14.79 32.41 -17.20
N ASP A 408 -13.74 32.72 -16.44
CA ASP A 408 -13.79 32.89 -14.99
C ASP A 408 -12.75 33.92 -14.52
N PHE A 409 -12.81 34.26 -13.24
CA PHE A 409 -11.94 35.26 -12.62
C PHE A 409 -10.44 34.88 -12.68
N ALA A 410 -10.10 33.60 -12.85
CA ALA A 410 -8.72 33.17 -13.02
C ALA A 410 -8.20 33.52 -14.43
N GLN A 411 -9.06 33.47 -15.47
CA GLN A 411 -8.67 33.96 -16.80
C GLN A 411 -8.44 35.46 -16.81
N ALA A 412 -9.25 36.24 -16.08
CA ALA A 412 -9.03 37.67 -15.94
C ALA A 412 -7.63 37.94 -15.35
N LEU A 413 -7.24 37.20 -14.31
CA LEU A 413 -5.90 37.24 -13.72
C LEU A 413 -4.78 36.78 -14.68
N MET A 414 -5.08 35.90 -15.65
CA MET A 414 -4.12 35.51 -16.70
C MET A 414 -3.92 36.60 -17.75
N ILE A 415 -4.94 37.42 -18.00
CA ILE A 415 -4.93 38.49 -19.00
C ILE A 415 -4.27 39.74 -18.40
N ASP A 416 -4.59 40.06 -17.15
CA ASP A 416 -4.14 41.27 -16.47
C ASP A 416 -3.79 40.95 -15.01
N GLU A 417 -2.52 41.18 -14.66
CA GLU A 417 -2.01 40.93 -13.32
C GLU A 417 -2.64 41.86 -12.27
N GLU A 418 -3.14 43.04 -12.66
CA GLU A 418 -3.81 43.97 -11.75
C GLU A 418 -5.12 43.40 -11.19
N MET A 419 -5.71 42.40 -11.86
CA MET A 419 -6.90 41.69 -11.37
C MET A 419 -6.66 41.01 -10.03
N ILE A 420 -5.41 40.78 -9.61
CA ILE A 420 -5.13 40.29 -8.27
C ILE A 420 -5.64 41.26 -7.20
N ASN A 421 -5.78 42.55 -7.51
CA ASN A 421 -6.27 43.57 -6.60
C ASN A 421 -7.78 43.75 -6.61
N ASP A 422 -8.49 43.15 -7.57
CA ASP A 422 -9.94 43.23 -7.67
C ASP A 422 -10.63 42.57 -6.45
N PRO A 423 -11.59 43.23 -5.79
CA PRO A 423 -12.27 42.68 -4.61
C PRO A 423 -12.99 41.35 -4.85
N PHE A 424 -13.57 41.15 -6.03
CA PHE A 424 -14.25 39.90 -6.36
C PHE A 424 -13.25 38.77 -6.58
N VAL A 425 -12.16 39.02 -7.31
CA VAL A 425 -11.06 38.06 -7.50
C VAL A 425 -10.46 37.65 -6.16
N LYS A 426 -10.08 38.63 -5.31
CA LYS A 426 -9.55 38.38 -3.95
C LYS A 426 -10.52 37.55 -3.10
N SER A 427 -11.80 37.92 -3.09
CA SER A 427 -12.82 37.19 -2.31
C SER A 427 -12.97 35.74 -2.78
N LYS A 428 -12.88 35.50 -4.09
CA LYS A 428 -12.95 34.13 -4.66
C LYS A 428 -11.74 33.30 -4.30
N ILE A 429 -10.54 33.87 -4.40
CA ILE A 429 -9.32 33.18 -4.00
C ILE A 429 -9.35 32.85 -2.51
N HIS A 430 -9.77 33.80 -1.67
CA HIS A 430 -9.92 33.58 -0.22
C HIS A 430 -10.87 32.41 0.09
N GLN A 431 -12.07 32.40 -0.50
CA GLN A 431 -13.04 31.31 -0.33
C GLN A 431 -12.47 29.93 -0.70
N MET A 432 -11.56 29.88 -1.68
CA MET A 432 -10.95 28.63 -2.14
C MET A 432 -9.79 28.18 -1.24
N ILE A 433 -9.01 29.11 -0.67
CA ILE A 433 -7.89 28.78 0.22
C ILE A 433 -8.32 28.62 1.69
N ASP A 434 -9.54 29.01 2.04
CA ASP A 434 -10.08 28.94 3.41
C ASP A 434 -9.93 27.56 4.07
N GLU A 435 -10.14 26.47 3.32
CA GLU A 435 -9.93 25.12 3.83
C GLU A 435 -8.47 24.89 4.23
N ARG A 436 -7.53 25.34 3.40
CA ARG A 436 -6.09 25.24 3.67
C ARG A 436 -5.67 26.08 4.86
N ILE A 437 -6.25 27.29 5.02
CA ILE A 437 -6.04 28.13 6.20
C ILE A 437 -6.52 27.39 7.46
N ASN A 438 -7.69 26.75 7.41
CA ASN A 438 -8.22 26.01 8.54
C ASN A 438 -7.41 24.73 8.85
N HIS A 439 -6.89 24.04 7.84
CA HIS A 439 -5.96 22.93 8.02
C HIS A 439 -4.64 23.38 8.65
N ALA A 440 -4.05 24.49 8.20
CA ALA A 440 -2.83 25.03 8.81
C ALA A 440 -3.02 25.34 10.30
N LYS A 441 -4.18 25.88 10.71
CA LYS A 441 -4.52 26.15 12.12
C LYS A 441 -4.55 24.89 13.00
N ILE A 442 -4.83 23.72 12.42
CA ILE A 442 -4.83 22.44 13.15
C ILE A 442 -3.52 21.67 12.98
N GLY A 443 -2.44 22.32 12.53
CA GLY A 443 -1.11 21.73 12.43
C GLY A 443 -0.84 20.95 11.14
N ASP A 444 -1.66 21.13 10.10
CA ASP A 444 -1.36 20.68 8.74
C ASP A 444 -0.41 21.66 8.05
N LEU A 445 0.88 21.56 8.38
CA LEU A 445 1.90 22.53 7.97
C LEU A 445 2.79 21.94 6.88
N LYS A 446 3.12 22.76 5.88
CA LYS A 446 4.02 22.39 4.80
C LYS A 446 5.47 22.48 5.26
N ILE A 447 6.21 21.39 5.07
CA ILE A 447 7.64 21.26 5.38
C ILE A 447 8.41 20.65 4.22
N ARG A 448 9.72 20.86 4.21
CA ARG A 448 10.64 20.09 3.37
C ARG A 448 10.73 18.67 3.89
N GLY A 449 10.09 17.72 3.21
CA GLY A 449 9.92 16.35 3.68
C GLY A 449 9.26 15.45 2.64
N ASN A 450 9.27 14.13 2.90
CA ASN A 450 8.66 13.13 2.03
C ASN A 450 8.21 11.88 2.79
N TYR A 451 7.37 11.07 2.15
CA TYR A 451 7.22 9.66 2.51
C TYR A 451 8.22 8.80 1.74
N SER A 452 9.24 8.35 2.44
CA SER A 452 10.14 7.30 1.99
C SER A 452 9.66 5.94 2.46
N PHE A 453 9.84 4.91 1.62
CA PHE A 453 9.73 3.53 2.09
C PHE A 453 10.91 3.23 3.02
N VAL A 454 10.68 2.36 3.99
CA VAL A 454 11.71 1.89 4.92
C VAL A 454 12.22 0.55 4.42
N ALA A 455 13.53 0.43 4.28
CA ALA A 455 14.24 -0.83 4.02
C ALA A 455 15.15 -1.14 5.20
N GLY A 456 15.43 -2.42 5.45
CA GLY A 456 16.60 -2.80 6.25
C GLY A 456 17.84 -2.83 5.37
N ASP A 457 18.99 -3.08 5.99
CA ASP A 457 20.28 -3.21 5.29
C ASP A 457 20.36 -4.53 4.49
N PRO A 458 20.24 -4.50 3.13
CA PRO A 458 20.30 -5.71 2.33
C PRO A 458 21.69 -6.37 2.34
N TYR A 459 22.75 -5.63 2.65
CA TYR A 459 24.10 -6.18 2.81
C TYR A 459 24.14 -7.07 4.05
N ALA A 460 23.52 -6.64 5.16
CA ALA A 460 23.38 -7.45 6.37
C ALA A 460 22.56 -8.73 6.12
N LEU A 461 21.46 -8.64 5.35
CA LEU A 461 20.69 -9.81 4.95
C LEU A 461 21.54 -10.77 4.10
N CYS A 462 22.33 -10.27 3.15
CA CYS A 462 23.28 -11.09 2.41
C CYS A 462 24.29 -11.79 3.32
N GLN A 463 24.92 -11.09 4.27
CA GLN A 463 25.83 -11.73 5.22
C GLN A 463 25.14 -12.87 5.99
N ALA A 464 23.91 -12.66 6.44
CA ALA A 464 23.12 -13.67 7.14
C ALA A 464 22.83 -14.90 6.27
N MET A 465 22.39 -14.70 5.02
CA MET A 465 22.10 -15.80 4.09
C MET A 465 23.30 -16.70 3.80
N PHE A 466 24.50 -16.11 3.77
CA PHE A 466 25.76 -16.82 3.52
C PHE A 466 26.45 -17.31 4.81
N SER A 467 25.79 -17.18 5.97
CA SER A 467 26.36 -17.54 7.28
C SER A 467 27.69 -16.83 7.57
N LEU A 468 27.88 -15.62 7.03
CA LEU A 468 29.01 -14.75 7.37
C LEU A 468 28.69 -13.96 8.65
N LYS A 469 29.72 -13.34 9.23
CA LYS A 469 29.51 -12.41 10.34
C LYS A 469 28.67 -11.23 9.84
N VAL A 470 27.47 -11.07 10.38
CA VAL A 470 26.60 -9.95 10.07
C VAL A 470 27.18 -8.68 10.70
N THR A 471 27.51 -7.70 9.87
CA THR A 471 27.98 -6.36 10.25
C THR A 471 27.11 -5.27 9.63
N GLY A 472 26.46 -5.55 8.49
CA GLY A 472 25.89 -4.52 7.63
C GLY A 472 26.95 -3.55 7.11
N LEU A 473 26.48 -2.50 6.44
CA LEU A 473 27.26 -1.30 6.10
C LEU A 473 26.98 -0.15 7.06
N LEU A 474 25.83 -0.15 7.74
CA LEU A 474 25.42 0.90 8.67
C LEU A 474 25.63 0.45 10.12
N GLN A 475 26.28 1.29 10.93
CA GLN A 475 26.42 1.08 12.38
C GLN A 475 25.21 1.60 13.16
N GLU A 476 25.22 1.40 14.48
CA GLU A 476 24.22 1.95 15.40
C GLU A 476 24.06 3.46 15.20
N GLY A 477 22.82 3.93 15.00
CA GLY A 477 22.53 5.35 14.77
C GLY A 477 22.91 5.90 13.38
N GLU A 478 23.46 5.08 12.49
CA GLU A 478 23.71 5.42 11.09
C GLU A 478 22.55 4.94 10.19
N PHE A 479 22.23 5.75 9.19
CA PHE A 479 21.15 5.49 8.23
C PHE A 479 21.60 5.89 6.83
N TYR A 480 20.93 5.39 5.79
CA TYR A 480 21.21 5.80 4.41
C TYR A 480 19.96 6.25 3.68
N SER A 481 20.05 7.38 2.98
CA SER A 481 19.02 7.83 2.05
C SER A 481 19.67 8.67 0.95
N LYS A 482 19.81 8.07 -0.23
CA LYS A 482 20.44 8.74 -1.39
C LYS A 482 19.77 10.07 -1.71
N TYR A 483 18.44 10.11 -1.62
CA TYR A 483 17.65 11.31 -1.88
C TYR A 483 18.08 12.53 -1.04
N TRP A 484 18.34 12.32 0.25
CA TRP A 484 18.74 13.39 1.18
C TRP A 484 20.24 13.69 1.10
N LEU A 485 21.08 12.67 0.93
CA LEU A 485 22.52 12.82 0.72
C LEU A 485 22.81 13.64 -0.54
N ASP A 486 22.08 13.44 -1.63
CA ASP A 486 22.17 14.24 -2.87
C ASP A 486 21.78 15.71 -2.71
N ARG A 487 21.27 16.09 -1.53
CA ARG A 487 20.83 17.45 -1.19
C ARG A 487 21.68 18.02 -0.05
N ASP A 488 22.81 17.42 0.25
CA ASP A 488 23.72 17.79 1.33
C ASP A 488 23.00 17.83 2.70
N VAL A 489 22.04 16.92 2.91
CA VAL A 489 21.34 16.74 4.19
C VAL A 489 21.88 15.50 4.89
N ASP A 490 22.49 15.68 6.05
CA ASP A 490 23.10 14.62 6.87
C ASP A 490 22.22 14.18 8.05
N LYS A 491 21.08 14.85 8.27
CA LYS A 491 20.20 14.60 9.41
C LYS A 491 18.75 14.88 9.04
N VAL A 492 17.87 13.93 9.36
CA VAL A 492 16.42 14.08 9.13
C VAL A 492 15.62 13.62 10.35
N ALA A 493 14.47 14.25 10.58
CA ALA A 493 13.49 13.76 11.54
C ALA A 493 12.58 12.74 10.86
N ALA A 494 12.40 11.58 11.50
CA ALA A 494 11.58 10.48 11.02
C ALA A 494 10.39 10.26 11.94
N PHE A 495 9.23 10.09 11.29
CA PHE A 495 7.94 9.93 11.93
C PHE A 495 7.18 8.79 11.26
N ARG A 496 6.54 7.92 12.04
CA ARG A 496 5.61 6.88 11.53
C ARG A 496 4.23 7.11 12.12
N ALA A 497 3.24 7.29 11.26
CA ALA A 497 1.84 7.42 11.68
C ALA A 497 1.20 6.03 11.94
N PRO A 498 0.28 5.94 12.92
CA PRO A 498 -0.04 6.95 13.93
C PRO A 498 1.08 7.05 14.98
N MET A 499 1.25 8.23 15.58
CA MET A 499 2.16 8.40 16.72
C MET A 499 1.42 8.12 18.03
N THR A 500 1.93 7.23 18.86
CA THR A 500 1.32 6.86 20.15
C THR A 500 2.10 7.40 21.35
N SER A 501 3.38 7.73 21.16
CA SER A 501 4.27 8.26 22.17
C SER A 501 5.23 9.29 21.55
N HIS A 502 5.57 10.34 22.30
CA HIS A 502 6.59 11.32 21.88
C HIS A 502 7.97 10.68 21.66
N ASN A 503 8.22 9.57 22.36
CA ASN A 503 9.42 8.75 22.18
C ASN A 503 9.44 7.99 20.85
N ASN A 504 8.43 8.13 19.99
CA ASN A 504 8.45 7.56 18.65
C ASN A 504 9.24 8.42 17.64
N ASN A 505 9.45 9.70 17.93
CA ASN A 505 10.19 10.59 17.04
C ASN A 505 11.65 10.17 17.00
N ARG A 506 12.20 9.98 15.80
CA ARG A 506 13.61 9.60 15.63
C ARG A 506 14.33 10.61 14.76
N ILE A 507 15.61 10.78 15.09
CA ILE A 507 16.54 11.54 14.29
C ILE A 507 17.42 10.54 13.58
N LEU A 508 17.37 10.53 12.25
CA LEU A 508 18.22 9.68 11.43
C LEU A 508 19.45 10.49 11.02
N ARG A 509 20.63 9.98 11.35
CA ARG A 509 21.92 10.55 10.90
C ARG A 509 22.35 9.79 9.66
N LEU A 510 22.36 10.49 8.54
CA LEU A 510 22.63 9.92 7.24
C LEU A 510 24.13 9.81 7.02
N LYS A 511 24.56 8.63 6.56
CA LYS A 511 25.94 8.30 6.28
C LYS A 511 26.08 7.87 4.82
N GLU A 512 27.21 8.22 4.22
CA GLU A 512 27.57 7.80 2.88
C GLU A 512 29.02 7.29 2.86
N THR A 513 29.23 6.18 2.16
CA THR A 513 30.55 5.61 1.84
C THR A 513 30.52 5.08 0.40
N GLU A 514 31.69 4.86 -0.20
CA GLU A 514 31.79 4.28 -1.54
C GLU A 514 31.15 2.88 -1.63
N GLU A 515 31.27 2.07 -0.57
CA GLU A 515 30.62 0.76 -0.49
C GLU A 515 29.10 0.87 -0.45
N MET A 516 28.55 1.82 0.32
CA MET A 516 27.10 2.09 0.35
C MET A 516 26.60 2.53 -1.02
N GLN A 517 27.33 3.41 -1.71
CA GLN A 517 26.98 3.84 -3.07
C GLN A 517 26.97 2.66 -4.06
N LYS A 518 27.94 1.74 -3.97
CA LYS A 518 28.01 0.55 -4.82
C LYS A 518 26.85 -0.41 -4.57
N TRP A 519 26.61 -0.77 -3.31
CA TRP A 519 25.67 -1.81 -2.94
C TRP A 519 24.22 -1.32 -2.90
N PHE A 520 24.00 -0.06 -2.53
CA PHE A 520 22.67 0.56 -2.49
C PHE A 520 22.33 1.35 -3.77
N ARG A 521 23.07 1.15 -4.88
CA ARG A 521 22.90 1.89 -6.16
C ARG A 521 21.48 1.89 -6.77
N TYR A 522 20.67 0.89 -6.44
CA TYR A 522 19.27 0.80 -6.90
C TYR A 522 18.27 1.32 -5.87
N MET A 523 18.70 1.63 -4.65
CA MET A 523 17.87 2.00 -3.50
C MET A 523 17.82 3.52 -3.29
N ASN A 524 17.50 4.24 -4.36
CA ASN A 524 17.60 5.71 -4.42
C ASN A 524 16.44 6.44 -3.75
N THR A 525 15.26 5.81 -3.67
CA THR A 525 14.03 6.43 -3.14
C THR A 525 13.52 5.74 -1.87
N VAL A 526 14.42 5.16 -1.08
CA VAL A 526 14.12 4.50 0.18
C VAL A 526 15.03 5.01 1.29
N THR A 527 14.67 4.73 2.53
CA THR A 527 15.48 5.01 3.72
C THR A 527 15.89 3.67 4.31
N ILE A 528 17.19 3.42 4.37
CA ILE A 528 17.78 2.16 4.84
C ILE A 528 18.12 2.32 6.32
N LEU A 529 17.57 1.43 7.14
CA LEU A 529 17.84 1.35 8.56
C LEU A 529 18.99 0.38 8.84
N ASN A 530 19.79 0.69 9.85
CA ASN A 530 20.84 -0.20 10.33
C ASN A 530 20.27 -1.44 11.03
N ALA A 531 21.17 -2.40 11.26
CA ALA A 531 20.88 -3.66 11.92
C ALA A 531 21.16 -3.63 13.43
N TRP A 532 21.47 -2.49 14.05
CA TRP A 532 22.14 -2.45 15.37
C TRP A 532 21.43 -1.61 16.43
N ASP A 533 20.28 -1.01 16.12
CA ASP A 533 19.55 -0.16 17.06
C ASP A 533 18.04 -0.46 17.13
N THR A 534 17.35 0.25 18.04
CA THR A 534 15.92 0.07 18.30
C THR A 534 15.03 0.98 17.45
N THR A 535 15.52 1.54 16.34
CA THR A 535 14.77 2.50 15.51
C THR A 535 13.44 1.93 15.01
N THR A 536 13.41 0.66 14.61
CA THR A 536 12.18 -0.02 14.21
C THR A 536 11.14 -0.05 15.33
N HIS A 537 11.53 -0.54 16.51
CA HIS A 537 10.68 -0.54 17.70
C HIS A 537 10.19 0.85 18.06
N ALA A 538 11.10 1.82 18.03
CA ALA A 538 10.83 3.20 18.35
C ALA A 538 9.83 3.86 17.41
N LEU A 539 9.92 3.62 16.10
CA LEU A 539 9.00 4.14 15.09
C LEU A 539 7.65 3.40 15.13
N ASN A 540 7.07 3.24 16.33
CA ASN A 540 5.79 2.61 16.61
C ASN A 540 5.71 1.18 16.05
N GLY A 541 6.74 0.36 16.32
CA GLY A 541 6.81 -1.03 15.86
C GLY A 541 6.94 -1.15 14.34
N CYS A 542 7.83 -0.35 13.76
CA CYS A 542 8.09 -0.33 12.33
C CYS A 542 8.67 -1.66 11.83
N ASP A 543 8.18 -2.06 10.66
CA ASP A 543 8.58 -3.18 9.82
C ASP A 543 8.81 -2.71 8.37
N MET A 544 9.19 -3.62 7.47
CA MET A 544 9.55 -3.31 6.08
C MET A 544 8.59 -3.94 5.04
N ASP A 545 7.30 -4.11 5.38
CA ASP A 545 6.33 -4.95 4.64
C ASP A 545 5.38 -4.30 3.61
#